data_AF-A0AAW6FEY7-F1
#
_entry.id   AF-A0AAW6FEY7-F1
#
_cell.length_a   1.000
_cell.length_b   1.000
_cell.length_c   1.000
_cell.angle_alpha   90.00
_cell.angle_beta   90.00
_cell.angle_gamma   90.00
#
_symmetry.space_group_name_H-M   'P 1'
#
loop_
_entity.id
_entity.type
_entity.pdbx_description
1 polymer ?
#
loop_
_entity_poly.entity_id
_entity_poly.type
_entity_poly.pdbx_seq_one_letter_code
_entity_poly.pdbx_strand_id
1 'polypeptide(L)' 'MEKQNNIILAPSSSQVTELYKLWRENHAGRLSDFYKFLTSPTDQRDRFLSGLENKSEFNGIFIVNTFEL' A
#
# COMPACT_ATOMS: atom_id res chain seq x y z
N MET A 1 19.46 -5.46 4.88
CA MET A 1 18.99 -4.36 4.00
C MET A 1 18.18 -3.41 4.85
N GLU A 2 18.64 -2.17 5.03
CA GLU A 2 17.83 -1.14 5.67
C GLU A 2 16.59 -0.87 4.82
N LYS A 3 15.39 -1.08 5.38
CA LYS A 3 14.13 -0.67 4.74
C LYS A 3 14.09 0.85 4.73
N GLN A 4 14.51 1.46 3.63
CA GLN A 4 14.38 2.89 3.45
C GLN A 4 12.92 3.23 3.13
N ASN A 5 12.21 3.76 4.13
CA ASN A 5 10.92 4.46 3.97
C ASN A 5 11.14 5.76 3.16
N ASN A 6 11.52 5.64 1.89
CA ASN A 6 11.72 6.77 0.99
C ASN A 6 10.40 7.11 0.30
N ILE A 7 10.06 8.41 0.26
CA ILE A 7 8.87 8.92 -0.43
C ILE A 7 8.86 8.57 -1.93
N ILE A 8 10.04 8.41 -2.53
CA ILE A 8 10.19 8.01 -3.95
C ILE A 8 9.74 6.56 -4.18
N LEU A 9 9.83 5.71 -3.16
CA LEU A 9 9.41 4.31 -3.18
C LEU A 9 8.03 4.11 -2.54
N ALA A 10 7.38 5.20 -2.09
CA ALA A 10 6.06 5.11 -1.51
C ALA A 10 5.07 4.65 -2.59
N PRO A 11 4.33 3.54 -2.38
CA PRO A 11 3.34 3.07 -3.33
C PRO A 11 2.30 4.17 -3.52
N SER A 12 2.21 4.68 -4.75
CA SER A 12 1.15 5.60 -5.16
C SER A 12 0.06 4.74 -5.79
N SER A 13 -1.11 4.67 -5.16
CA SER A 13 -2.25 3.90 -5.68
C SER A 13 -3.45 4.81 -5.92
N SER A 14 -4.07 4.66 -7.09
CA SER A 14 -5.36 5.26 -7.43
C SER A 14 -6.55 4.48 -6.84
N GLN A 15 -6.32 3.29 -6.29
CA GLN A 15 -7.33 2.33 -5.84
C GLN A 15 -7.46 2.28 -4.31
N VAL A 16 -7.33 3.44 -3.66
CA VAL A 16 -7.37 3.55 -2.18
C VAL A 16 -8.69 2.99 -1.62
N THR A 17 -9.79 3.13 -2.34
CA THR A 17 -11.11 2.64 -1.92
C THR A 17 -11.17 1.12 -1.92
N GLU A 18 -10.65 0.48 -2.95
CA GLU A 18 -10.61 -0.97 -3.11
C GLU A 18 -9.64 -1.60 -2.10
N LEU A 19 -8.46 -1.01 -1.91
CA LEU A 19 -7.51 -1.42 -0.88
C LEU A 19 -8.11 -1.32 0.53
N TYR A 20 -8.89 -0.27 0.80
CA TYR A 20 -9.59 -0.14 2.07
C TYR A 20 -10.64 -1.23 2.29
N LYS A 21 -11.41 -1.58 1.25
CA LYS A 21 -12.40 -2.68 1.32
C LYS A 21 -11.72 -4.00 1.65
N LEU A 22 -10.63 -4.33 0.95
CA LEU A 22 -9.86 -5.54 1.19
C LEU A 22 -9.25 -5.56 2.60
N TRP A 23 -8.69 -4.43 3.05
CA TRP A 23 -8.15 -4.30 4.41
C TRP A 23 -9.23 -4.55 5.48
N ARG A 24 -10.46 -4.06 5.25
CA ARG A 24 -11.61 -4.21 6.17
C ARG A 24 -12.13 -5.63 6.31
N GLU A 25 -11.76 -6.56 5.43
CA GLU A 25 -12.13 -7.98 5.57
C GLU A 25 -11.52 -8.60 6.84
N ASN A 26 -10.33 -8.15 7.22
CA ASN A 26 -9.57 -8.70 8.35
C ASN A 26 -9.23 -7.67 9.43
N HIS A 27 -9.63 -6.41 9.25
CA HIS A 27 -9.35 -5.33 10.21
C HIS A 27 -10.60 -4.52 10.54
N ALA A 28 -10.73 -4.12 11.80
CA ALA A 28 -11.73 -3.15 12.24
C ALA A 28 -11.14 -1.73 12.22
N GLY A 29 -11.88 -0.76 11.68
CA GLY A 29 -11.46 0.64 11.71
C GLY A 29 -12.10 1.50 10.62
N ARG A 30 -11.90 2.82 10.75
CA ARG A 30 -12.33 3.83 9.78
C ARG A 30 -11.26 4.03 8.70
N LEU A 31 -11.59 4.78 7.66
CA LEU A 31 -10.65 5.10 6.59
C LEU A 31 -9.40 5.84 7.11
N SER A 32 -9.54 6.67 8.16
CA SER A 32 -8.41 7.31 8.84
C SER A 32 -7.44 6.32 9.47
N ASP A 33 -7.95 5.21 10.00
CA ASP A 33 -7.14 4.16 10.61
C ASP A 33 -6.40 3.37 9.53
N PHE A 34 -7.04 3.18 8.38
CA PHE A 34 -6.41 2.60 7.20
C PHE A 34 -5.26 3.46 6.65
N TYR A 35 -5.43 4.79 6.59
CA TYR A 35 -4.33 5.68 6.20
C TYR A 35 -3.15 5.61 7.18
N LYS A 36 -3.44 5.55 8.48
CA LYS A 36 -2.40 5.34 9.50
C LYS A 36 -1.73 3.99 9.33
N PHE A 37 -2.49 2.93 9.05
CA PHE A 37 -1.96 1.60 8.80
C PHE A 37 -0.99 1.59 7.61
N LEU A 38 -1.39 2.15 6.46
CA LEU A 38 -0.55 2.21 5.26
C LEU A 38 0.73 3.04 5.47
N THR A 39 0.64 4.12 6.23
CA THR A 39 1.78 5.03 6.48
C THR A 39 2.67 4.58 7.63
N SER A 40 2.24 3.61 8.43
CA SER A 40 3.03 3.07 9.54
C SER A 40 3.94 1.93 9.04
N PRO A 41 5.24 1.93 9.40
CA PRO A 41 6.14 0.83 9.11
C PRO A 41 5.93 -0.32 10.10
N THR A 42 4.96 -1.19 9.81
CA THR A 42 4.67 -2.37 10.62
C THR A 42 4.76 -3.65 9.79
N ASP A 43 5.05 -4.77 10.43
CA ASP A 43 5.08 -6.08 9.77
C ASP A 43 3.72 -6.46 9.17
N GLN A 44 2.62 -6.04 9.79
CA GLN A 44 1.27 -6.26 9.26
C GLN A 44 1.05 -5.49 7.95
N ARG A 45 1.51 -4.23 7.88
CA ARG A 45 1.46 -3.44 6.65
C ARG A 45 2.27 -4.10 5.55
N ASP A 46 3.46 -4.57 5.86
CA ASP A 46 4.32 -5.20 4.86
C ASP A 46 3.74 -6.51 4.33
N ARG A 47 3.17 -7.34 5.21
CA ARG A 47 2.45 -8.57 4.80
C ARG A 47 1.25 -8.28 3.94
N PHE A 48 0.44 -7.29 4.33
CA PHE A 48 -0.73 -6.85 3.56
C PHE A 48 -0.32 -6.44 2.14
N LEU A 49 0.68 -5.56 2.00
CA LEU A 49 1.13 -5.09 0.69
C LEU A 49 1.81 -6.19 -0.13
N SER A 50 2.57 -7.10 0.50
CA SER A 50 3.22 -8.23 -0.21
C SER A 50 2.24 -9.28 -0.71
N GLY A 51 1.05 -9.34 -0.11
CA GLY A 51 -0.02 -10.26 -0.52
C GLY A 51 -0.82 -9.76 -1.73
N LEU A 52 -0.60 -8.52 -2.17
CA LEU A 52 -1.25 -7.95 -3.33
C LEU A 52 -0.41 -8.20 -4.58
N GLU A 53 -1.04 -8.70 -5.64
CA GLU A 53 -0.39 -8.77 -6.94
C GLU A 53 -0.18 -7.34 -7.46
N ASN A 54 1.09 -6.97 -7.68
CA ASN A 54 1.46 -5.61 -8.06
C ASN A 54 2.04 -5.57 -9.48
N LYS A 55 1.45 -4.75 -10.32
CA LYS A 55 2.06 -4.28 -11.57
C LYS A 55 2.72 -2.94 -11.31
N SER A 56 4.05 -2.95 -11.30
CA SER A 56 4.86 -1.74 -11.22
C SER A 56 5.19 -1.23 -12.62
N GLU A 57 4.74 -0.03 -12.96
CA GLU A 57 5.08 0.65 -14.21
C GLU A 57 5.94 1.88 -13.92
N PHE A 58 7.11 1.95 -14.56
CA PHE A 58 7.98 3.12 -14.46
C PHE A 58 7.70 4.09 -15.62
N ASN A 59 7.19 5.28 -15.29
CA ASN A 59 6.83 6.30 -16.28
C ASN A 59 7.95 7.34 -16.52
N GLY A 60 9.20 7.03 -16.16
CA GLY A 60 10.35 7.92 -16.36
C GLY A 60 10.62 8.91 -15.21
N ILE A 61 9.62 9.17 -14.34
CA ILE A 61 9.74 10.12 -13.21
C ILE A 61 9.45 9.43 -11.86
N PHE A 62 8.49 8.50 -11.83
CA PHE A 62 8.10 7.74 -10.65
C PHE A 62 7.62 6.34 -11.05
N ILE A 63 7.57 5.44 -10.06
CA ILE A 63 7.01 4.10 -10.18
C ILE A 63 5.53 4.17 -9.79
N VAL A 64 4.66 3.76 -10.69
CA VAL A 64 3.23 3.58 -10.43
C VAL A 64 3.00 2.12 -10.07
N ASN A 65 2.42 1.90 -8.91
CA ASN A 65 2.07 0.57 -8.42
C ASN A 65 0.56 0.39 -8.56
N THR A 66 0.14 -0.38 -9.56
CA THR A 66 -1.25 -0.79 -9.73
C THR A 66 -1.42 -2.14 -9.06
N PHE A 67 -2.40 -2.25 -8.17
CA PHE A 67 -2.74 -3.53 -7.56
C PHE A 67 -3.83 -4.19 -8.39
N GLU A 68 -3.62 -5.44 -8.79
CA GLU A 68 -4.71 -6.24 -9.33
C GLU A 68 -5.52 -6.75 -8.13
N LEU A 69 -6.76 -6.27 -8.03
CA LEU A 69 -7.69 -6.47 -6.90
C LEU A 69 -8.90 -7.27 -7.37
#